data_AF-A0A345ILM2-F1
#
_entry.id   AF-A0A345ILM2-F1
#
_cell.length_a   1.000
_cell.length_b   1.000
_cell.length_c   1.000
_cell.angle_alpha   90.00
_cell.angle_beta   90.00
_cell.angle_gamma   90.00
#
_symmetry.space_group_name_H-M   'P 1'
#
loop_
_entity.id
_entity.type
_entity.pdbx_description
1 polymer ?
#
loop_
_entity_poly.entity_id
_entity_poly.type
_entity_poly.pdbx_seq_one_letter_code
_entity_poly.pdbx_strand_id
1 'polypeptide(L)'
;MELNGLTFTRAAITHDLLDCGEALDICVASYDDRAVDGKSVIVIAQENGETRWCLEVRENRLVQYKGQRNSTPTGSDLQTALAYARQTKLSIQTSDLGRGYRAAPGSALPEFVDEQNLPF
;
A
#
# COMPACT_ATOMS: atom_id res chain seq x y z
N MET A 1 8.46 5.00 -6.46
CA MET A 1 8.87 5.97 -5.41
C MET A 1 9.86 5.31 -4.47
N GLU A 2 10.92 5.98 -4.02
CA GLU A 2 11.91 5.40 -3.10
C GLU A 2 11.84 6.02 -1.70
N LEU A 3 11.79 5.19 -0.65
CA LEU A 3 11.80 5.61 0.74
C LEU A 3 12.51 4.57 1.63
N ASN A 4 13.51 5.01 2.38
CA ASN A 4 14.25 4.19 3.35
C ASN A 4 14.74 2.83 2.77
N GLY A 5 15.21 2.81 1.52
CA GLY A 5 15.67 1.58 0.85
C GLY A 5 14.58 0.74 0.17
N LEU A 6 13.30 1.11 0.32
CA LEU A 6 12.19 0.49 -0.38
C LEU A 6 11.79 1.27 -1.64
N THR A 7 11.61 0.56 -2.74
CA THR A 7 11.03 1.05 -3.99
C THR A 7 9.57 0.61 -4.08
N PHE A 8 8.66 1.59 -4.07
CA PHE A 8 7.22 1.41 -4.18
C PHE A 8 6.77 1.57 -5.65
N THR A 9 6.13 0.55 -6.19
CA THR A 9 5.61 0.50 -7.57
C THR A 9 4.18 -0.01 -7.59
N ARG A 10 3.34 0.50 -8.50
CA ARG A 10 2.01 -0.08 -8.71
C ARG A 10 2.12 -1.39 -9.45
N ALA A 11 1.33 -2.38 -9.04
CA ALA A 11 1.04 -3.52 -9.90
C ALA A 11 0.32 -3.02 -11.15
N ALA A 12 0.87 -3.32 -12.32
CA ALA A 12 0.35 -2.88 -13.60
C ALA A 12 -0.43 -4.00 -14.31
N ILE A 13 -0.04 -5.25 -14.08
CA ILE A 13 -0.68 -6.44 -14.66
C ILE A 13 -0.96 -7.50 -13.60
N THR A 14 -1.88 -8.41 -13.89
CA THR A 14 -2.26 -9.52 -12.98
C THR A 14 -1.07 -10.38 -12.57
N HIS A 15 -0.06 -10.54 -13.44
CA HIS A 15 1.16 -11.30 -13.12
C HIS A 15 1.94 -10.68 -11.95
N ASP A 16 1.99 -9.34 -11.85
CA ASP A 16 2.65 -8.67 -10.73
C ASP A 16 2.00 -9.04 -9.39
N LEU A 17 0.67 -9.27 -9.40
CA LEU A 17 -0.07 -9.71 -8.23
C LEU A 17 0.24 -11.17 -7.88
N LEU A 18 0.29 -12.06 -8.88
CA LEU A 18 0.65 -13.46 -8.67
C LEU A 18 2.07 -13.58 -8.09
N ASP A 19 3.03 -12.89 -8.70
CA ASP A 19 4.43 -12.88 -8.25
C ASP A 19 4.56 -12.33 -6.83
N CYS A 20 3.84 -11.26 -6.51
CA CYS A 20 3.78 -10.70 -5.16
C CYS A 20 3.17 -11.68 -4.14
N GLY A 21 2.07 -12.34 -4.51
CA GLY A 21 1.39 -13.33 -3.70
C GLY A 21 2.27 -14.53 -3.37
N GLU A 22 2.98 -15.04 -4.37
CA GLU A 22 3.95 -16.13 -4.22
C GLU A 22 5.15 -15.70 -3.36
N ALA A 23 5.72 -14.52 -3.62
CA ALA A 23 6.88 -14.01 -2.88
C ALA A 23 6.58 -13.79 -1.39
N LEU A 24 5.38 -13.30 -1.07
CA LEU A 24 4.98 -13.01 0.31
C LEU A 24 4.20 -14.13 0.98
N ASP A 25 3.83 -15.22 0.29
CA ASP A 25 2.95 -16.27 0.84
C ASP A 25 1.64 -15.65 1.38
N ILE A 26 1.02 -14.80 0.55
CA ILE A 26 -0.26 -14.12 0.84
C ILE A 26 -1.29 -14.40 -0.24
N CYS A 27 -2.56 -14.34 0.15
CA CYS A 27 -3.65 -14.53 -0.80
C CYS A 27 -3.86 -13.27 -1.63
N VAL A 28 -3.80 -13.40 -2.94
CA VAL A 28 -4.06 -12.30 -3.90
C VAL A 28 -5.40 -12.43 -4.60
N ALA A 29 -6.11 -13.55 -4.41
CA ALA A 29 -7.44 -13.80 -4.99
C ALA A 29 -8.48 -12.75 -4.55
N SER A 30 -8.29 -12.09 -3.41
CA SER A 30 -9.18 -11.02 -2.95
C SER A 30 -9.07 -9.71 -3.74
N TYR A 31 -8.06 -9.58 -4.62
CA TYR A 31 -7.83 -8.38 -5.41
C TYR A 31 -8.41 -8.45 -6.82
N ASP A 32 -8.76 -9.64 -7.32
CA ASP A 32 -9.05 -9.90 -8.74
C ASP A 32 -10.24 -9.07 -9.26
N ASP A 33 -11.43 -9.18 -8.64
CA ASP A 33 -12.60 -8.42 -9.07
C ASP A 33 -12.46 -6.90 -8.86
N ARG A 34 -11.60 -6.46 -7.93
CA ARG A 34 -11.51 -5.05 -7.49
C ARG A 34 -10.43 -4.26 -8.21
N ALA A 35 -9.33 -4.91 -8.57
CA ALA A 35 -8.29 -4.35 -9.40
C ALA A 35 -8.78 -4.17 -10.84
N VAL A 36 -9.57 -5.13 -11.35
CA VAL A 36 -10.19 -5.06 -12.69
C VAL A 36 -11.16 -3.87 -12.83
N ASP A 37 -11.92 -3.57 -11.76
CA ASP A 37 -12.85 -2.45 -11.73
C ASP A 37 -12.16 -1.08 -11.46
N GLY A 38 -10.83 -1.04 -11.30
CA GLY A 38 -10.08 0.19 -10.96
C GLY A 38 -10.36 0.73 -9.54
N LYS A 39 -11.07 -0.03 -8.70
CA LYS A 39 -11.49 0.38 -7.35
C LYS A 39 -10.41 0.18 -6.29
N SER A 40 -9.34 -0.52 -6.65
CA SER A 40 -8.17 -0.71 -5.79
C SER A 40 -6.88 -0.66 -6.60
N VAL A 41 -5.90 0.08 -6.08
CA VAL A 41 -4.52 0.06 -6.57
C VAL A 41 -3.69 -0.79 -5.61
N ILE A 42 -2.97 -1.77 -6.16
CA ILE A 42 -2.00 -2.55 -5.41
C ILE A 42 -0.63 -1.92 -5.60
N VAL A 43 0.06 -1.66 -4.50
CA VAL A 43 1.43 -1.14 -4.50
C VAL A 43 2.35 -2.17 -3.88
N ILE A 44 3.41 -2.51 -4.60
CA ILE A 44 4.46 -3.44 -4.20
C ILE A 44 5.65 -2.63 -3.71
N ALA A 45 6.16 -2.93 -2.52
CA ALA A 45 7.39 -2.33 -1.99
C ALA A 45 8.51 -3.37 -2.03
N GLN A 46 9.57 -3.05 -2.78
CA GLN A 46 10.73 -3.92 -3.00
C GLN A 46 11.98 -3.35 -2.35
N GLU A 47 12.83 -4.22 -1.82
CA GLU A 47 14.17 -3.88 -1.32
C GLU A 47 15.17 -4.78 -2.04
N ASN A 48 16.17 -4.20 -2.70
CA ASN A 48 17.19 -4.96 -3.45
C ASN A 48 16.60 -5.96 -4.48
N GLY A 49 15.44 -5.65 -5.06
CA GLY A 49 14.74 -6.51 -6.02
C GLY A 49 13.84 -7.59 -5.39
N GLU A 50 13.82 -7.71 -4.07
CA GLU A 50 12.93 -8.64 -3.36
C GLU A 50 11.66 -7.93 -2.89
N THR A 51 10.49 -8.56 -3.09
CA THR A 51 9.23 -8.04 -2.58
C THR A 51 9.19 -8.16 -1.05
N ARG A 52 9.07 -7.01 -0.37
CA ARG A 52 9.02 -6.93 1.10
C ARG A 52 7.62 -6.69 1.61
N TRP A 53 6.85 -5.84 0.92
CA TRP A 53 5.51 -5.45 1.34
C TRP A 53 4.54 -5.31 0.16
N CYS A 54 3.27 -5.59 0.43
CA CYS A 54 2.14 -5.38 -0.45
C CYS A 54 1.14 -4.45 0.23
N LEU A 55 0.74 -3.39 -0.45
CA LEU A 55 -0.17 -2.37 0.02
C LEU A 55 -1.41 -2.37 -0.84
N GLU A 56 -2.58 -2.23 -0.20
CA GLU A 56 -3.82 -1.99 -0.92
C GLU A 56 -4.28 -0.55 -0.67
N VAL A 57 -4.50 0.18 -1.76
CA VAL A 57 -5.01 1.55 -1.74
C VAL A 57 -6.37 1.60 -2.41
N ARG A 58 -7.37 2.21 -1.74
CA ARG A 58 -8.73 2.41 -2.27
C ARG A 58 -9.18 3.83 -2.00
N GLU A 59 -9.70 4.55 -3.00
CA GLU A 59 -10.26 5.90 -2.84
C GLU A 59 -9.34 6.83 -2.00
N ASN A 60 -8.03 6.83 -2.28
CA ASN A 60 -7.02 7.59 -1.52
C ASN A 60 -6.84 7.15 -0.04
N ARG A 61 -7.17 5.89 0.29
CA ARG A 61 -7.02 5.30 1.61
C ARG A 61 -6.12 4.07 1.54
N LEU A 62 -5.13 3.98 2.43
CA LEU A 62 -4.36 2.77 2.66
C LEU A 62 -5.19 1.83 3.53
N VAL A 63 -5.69 0.74 2.94
CA VAL A 63 -6.62 -0.20 3.60
C VAL A 63 -5.96 -1.53 3.98
N GLN A 64 -4.77 -1.83 3.44
CA GLN A 64 -3.94 -2.96 3.87
C GLN A 64 -2.45 -2.64 3.71
N TYR A 65 -1.63 -3.23 4.58
CA TYR A 65 -0.17 -3.22 4.47
C TYR A 65 0.38 -4.54 5.01
N LYS A 66 0.78 -5.46 4.11
CA LYS A 66 1.10 -6.84 4.44
C LYS A 66 2.49 -7.24 3.95
N GLY A 67 3.22 -7.94 4.80
CA GLY A 67 4.49 -8.59 4.45
C GLY A 67 4.32 -10.10 4.38
N GLN A 68 5.44 -10.81 4.49
CA GLN A 68 5.47 -12.26 4.39
C GLN A 68 4.48 -12.92 5.38
N ARG A 69 3.68 -13.88 4.91
CA ARG A 69 2.64 -14.58 5.68
C ARG A 69 1.67 -13.65 6.40
N ASN A 70 1.26 -12.56 5.73
CA ASN A 70 0.36 -11.54 6.26
C ASN A 70 0.90 -10.79 7.51
N SER A 71 2.22 -10.80 7.71
CA SER A 71 2.86 -10.05 8.79
C SER A 71 2.61 -8.54 8.65
N THR A 72 2.62 -7.85 9.78
CA THR A 72 2.47 -6.40 9.86
C THR A 72 3.84 -5.74 10.10
N PRO A 73 4.09 -4.55 9.54
CA PRO A 73 5.37 -3.87 9.71
C PRO A 73 5.59 -3.45 11.16
N THR A 74 6.85 -3.52 11.61
CA THR A 74 7.27 -3.07 12.95
C THR A 74 8.57 -2.27 12.83
N GLY A 75 9.01 -1.60 13.89
CA GLY A 75 10.30 -0.90 13.91
C GLY A 75 10.46 0.12 12.76
N SER A 76 11.52 -0.02 11.98
CA SER A 76 11.83 0.82 10.80
C SER A 76 10.79 0.67 9.69
N ASP A 77 10.28 -0.54 9.45
CA ASP A 77 9.29 -0.78 8.39
C ASP A 77 7.98 -0.04 8.68
N LEU A 78 7.58 0.02 9.95
CA LEU A 78 6.41 0.80 10.36
C LEU A 78 6.62 2.30 10.09
N GLN A 79 7.82 2.82 10.38
CA GLN A 79 8.13 4.22 10.11
C GLN A 79 8.11 4.51 8.60
N THR A 80 8.62 3.59 7.79
CA THR A 80 8.58 3.70 6.32
C THR A 80 7.14 3.65 5.79
N ALA A 81 6.30 2.75 6.30
CA ALA A 81 4.89 2.68 5.94
C ALA A 81 4.12 3.98 6.25
N LEU A 82 4.37 4.56 7.43
CA LEU A 82 3.79 5.84 7.84
C LEU A 82 4.32 7.01 6.99
N ALA A 83 5.62 7.00 6.65
CA ALA A 83 6.21 8.00 5.78
C ALA A 83 5.63 7.93 4.36
N TYR A 84 5.47 6.73 3.81
CA TYR A 84 4.83 6.51 2.52
C TYR A 84 3.42 7.11 2.51
N ALA A 85 2.56 6.74 3.46
CA ALA A 85 1.19 7.26 3.54
C ALA A 85 1.14 8.80 3.64
N ARG A 86 2.06 9.42 4.40
CA ARG A 86 2.15 10.88 4.52
C ARG A 86 2.54 11.54 3.20
N GLN A 87 3.54 11.01 2.50
CA GLN A 87 4.04 11.60 1.25
C GLN A 87 3.04 11.45 0.10
N THR A 88 2.34 10.33 0.06
CA THR A 88 1.26 10.08 -0.93
C THR A 88 -0.08 10.67 -0.51
N LYS A 89 -0.15 11.32 0.67
CA LYS A 89 -1.37 11.92 1.23
C LYS A 89 -2.53 10.93 1.38
N LEU A 90 -2.20 9.66 1.63
CA LEU A 90 -3.17 8.60 1.88
C LEU A 90 -3.69 8.66 3.32
N SER A 91 -5.00 8.49 3.47
CA SER A 91 -5.60 8.24 4.80
C SER A 91 -5.36 6.80 5.21
N ILE A 92 -4.97 6.55 6.46
CA ILE A 92 -4.76 5.19 6.97
C ILE A 92 -6.08 4.63 7.49
N GLN A 93 -6.56 3.55 6.88
CA GLN A 93 -7.78 2.83 7.28
C GLN A 93 -7.50 1.32 7.41
N THR A 94 -6.40 1.00 8.09
CA THR A 94 -6.03 -0.38 8.43
C THR A 94 -5.46 -0.45 9.84
N SER A 95 -5.66 -1.58 10.51
CA SER A 95 -4.98 -1.89 11.76
C SER A 95 -3.54 -2.39 11.57
N ASP A 96 -3.13 -2.65 10.33
CA ASP A 96 -1.80 -3.20 10.01
C ASP A 96 -0.64 -2.29 10.46
N LEU A 97 -0.89 -0.98 10.52
CA LEU A 97 0.09 0.03 10.97
C LEU A 97 -0.05 0.38 12.46
N GLY A 98 -0.69 -0.51 13.24
CA GLY A 98 -0.91 -0.38 14.68
C GLY A 98 -2.32 0.12 15.06
N ARG A 99 -2.86 -0.39 16.17
CA ARG A 99 -4.08 0.13 16.83
C ARG A 99 -3.78 1.51 17.45
N GLY A 100 -3.71 2.57 16.67
CA GLY A 100 -3.40 3.88 17.26
C GLY A 100 -3.39 5.09 16.34
N TYR A 101 -3.35 4.93 15.01
CA TYR A 101 -3.41 6.09 14.12
C TYR A 101 -4.87 6.48 13.86
N ARG A 102 -5.49 7.22 14.79
CA ARG A 102 -6.64 8.06 14.44
C ARG A 102 -6.11 9.27 13.70
N ALA A 103 -6.49 9.45 12.44
CA ALA A 103 -6.29 10.73 11.75
C ALA A 103 -6.82 11.86 12.67
N ALA A 104 -6.01 12.91 12.86
CA ALA A 104 -6.45 14.05 13.66
C ALA A 104 -7.70 14.66 13.02
N PRO A 105 -8.79 14.90 13.78
CA PRO A 105 -9.97 15.56 13.24
C PRO A 105 -9.58 16.98 12.79
N GLY A 106 -9.72 17.27 11.50
CA GLY A 106 -9.47 18.60 10.93
C GLY A 106 -8.23 18.76 10.06
N SER A 107 -7.51 17.69 9.68
CA SER A 107 -6.53 17.79 8.58
C SER A 107 -7.32 17.91 7.27
N ALA A 108 -7.44 19.14 6.76
CA ALA A 108 -8.20 19.45 5.56
C ALA A 108 -7.80 18.51 4.41
N LEU A 109 -8.80 17.77 3.91
CA LEU A 109 -8.69 17.04 2.66
C LEU A 109 -8.47 18.08 1.54
N PRO A 110 -7.42 17.98 0.72
CA PRO A 110 -7.43 18.70 -0.55
C PRO A 110 -8.51 18.08 -1.45
N GLU A 111 -9.15 18.95 -2.24
CA GLU A 111 -10.16 18.60 -3.23
C GLU A 111 -9.66 17.51 -4.18
N PHE A 112 -10.61 16.67 -4.59
CA PHE A 112 -10.47 15.53 -5.51
C PHE A 112 -9.24 15.59 -6.40
N VAL A 113 -8.27 14.71 -6.12
CA VAL A 113 -7.18 14.43 -7.06
C VAL A 113 -7.71 13.32 -7.97
N ASP A 114 -7.83 13.64 -9.25
CA ASP A 114 -8.18 12.72 -10.33
C ASP A 114 -7.42 11.40 -10.16
N GLU A 115 -8.13 10.27 -10.21
CA GLU A 115 -7.58 8.92 -9.96
C GLU A 115 -6.47 8.56 -10.96
N GLN A 116 -6.39 9.27 -12.09
CA GLN A 116 -5.33 9.16 -13.08
C GLN A 116 -4.08 9.99 -12.77
N ASN A 117 -4.08 10.79 -11.71
CA ASN A 117 -3.03 11.76 -11.39
C ASN A 117 -2.47 11.61 -9.97
N LEU A 118 -2.70 10.47 -9.33
CA LEU A 118 -1.91 10.07 -8.17
C LEU A 118 -0.44 9.95 -8.62
N PRO A 119 0.49 10.77 -8.08
CA PRO A 119 1.89 10.66 -8.47
C PRO A 119 2.41 9.29 -8.03
N PHE A 120 2.80 8.50 -9.03
CA PHE A 120 3.46 7.18 -8.94
C PHE A 120 2.55 5.99 -8.61
#